data_AF-A0A7L1FID9-F1
#
_entry.id   AF-A0A7L1FID9-F1
#
_cell.length_a   1.000
_cell.length_b   1.000
_cell.length_c   1.000
_cell.angle_alpha   90.00
_cell.angle_beta   90.00
_cell.angle_gamma   90.00
#
_symmetry.space_group_name_H-M   'P 1'
#
loop_
_entity.id
_entity.type
_entity.pdbx_description
1 polymer ?
#
loop_
_entity_poly.entity_id
_entity_poly.type
_entity_poly.pdbx_seq_one_letter_code
_entity_poly.pdbx_strand_id
1 'polypeptide(L)'
;QVTLWLKKICGDVPIPEYEVNERTVDILHEVMEYNEERDKDVMLLIEDMKDRATKYEAETEYWQDVLGESLGLSVDTLSEEATTDLNDLVESAVELEVEDTSLTSFYSAINHMSSELYKTKSKNEEMEWKLTTLTKKLTLAVTLEKQLEEDIKKINESQEAEKSMAETESKNLTFLEYKSKDLKLKISHAEDELIAMGLEPSLVHEELVKSSEEVAALLKEIEPLKKELASYHDLP
;
A
#
# COMPACT_ATOMS: atom_id res chain seq x y z
N GLN A 1 -25.28 -14.01 -26.51
CA GLN A 1 -25.01 -12.62 -26.91
C GLN A 1 -24.46 -12.58 -28.33
N VAL A 2 -23.32 -13.25 -28.59
CA VAL A 2 -22.70 -13.41 -29.93
C VAL A 2 -23.66 -13.89 -31.03
N THR A 3 -24.50 -14.90 -30.77
CA THR A 3 -25.46 -15.43 -31.78
C THR A 3 -26.55 -14.42 -32.18
N LEU A 4 -26.97 -13.55 -31.26
CA LEU A 4 -27.92 -12.48 -31.54
C LEU A 4 -27.26 -11.35 -32.33
N TRP A 5 -26.00 -11.03 -32.01
CA TRP A 5 -25.20 -10.06 -32.76
C TRP A 5 -24.93 -10.53 -34.19
N LEU A 6 -24.55 -11.81 -34.39
CA LEU A 6 -24.40 -12.40 -35.73
C LEU A 6 -25.70 -12.34 -36.53
N LYS A 7 -26.85 -12.62 -35.90
CA LYS A 7 -28.16 -12.48 -36.56
C LYS A 7 -28.46 -11.03 -36.96
N LYS A 8 -28.08 -10.06 -36.12
CA LYS A 8 -28.24 -8.63 -36.42
C LYS A 8 -27.38 -8.18 -37.61
N ILE A 9 -26.13 -8.67 -37.69
CA ILE A 9 -25.21 -8.32 -38.79
C ILE A 9 -25.58 -9.05 -40.09
N CYS A 10 -25.90 -10.34 -40.03
CA CYS A 10 -26.24 -11.12 -41.21
C CYS A 10 -27.64 -10.78 -41.77
N GLY A 11 -28.49 -10.11 -41.00
CA GLY A 11 -29.83 -9.71 -41.44
C GLY A 11 -30.67 -10.93 -41.84
N ASP A 12 -31.10 -10.97 -43.12
CA ASP A 12 -31.88 -12.07 -43.69
C ASP A 12 -31.01 -13.23 -44.23
N VAL A 13 -29.68 -13.11 -44.20
CA VAL A 13 -28.76 -14.16 -44.64
C VAL A 13 -28.59 -15.18 -43.50
N PRO A 14 -28.68 -16.49 -43.77
CA PRO A 14 -28.43 -17.50 -42.74
C PRO A 14 -26.98 -17.40 -42.24
N ILE A 15 -26.81 -17.46 -40.92
CA ILE A 15 -25.49 -17.44 -40.27
C ILE A 15 -24.69 -18.64 -40.78
N PRO A 16 -23.47 -18.44 -41.32
CA PRO A 16 -22.61 -19.53 -41.76
C PRO A 16 -22.36 -20.53 -40.62
N GLU A 17 -22.33 -21.82 -40.94
CA GLU A 17 -21.98 -22.84 -39.95
C GLU A 17 -20.53 -22.63 -39.47
N TYR A 18 -20.33 -22.59 -38.16
CA TYR A 18 -19.03 -22.46 -37.53
C TYR A 18 -18.89 -23.44 -36.38
N GLU A 19 -17.65 -23.83 -36.09
CA GLU A 19 -17.35 -24.73 -34.98
C GLU A 19 -17.52 -24.01 -33.64
N VAL A 20 -18.52 -24.43 -32.86
CA VAL A 20 -18.79 -23.89 -31.52
C VAL A 20 -17.84 -24.54 -30.51
N ASN A 21 -16.61 -24.04 -30.46
CA ASN A 21 -15.65 -24.33 -29.40
C ASN A 21 -15.36 -23.06 -28.58
N GLU A 22 -14.80 -23.22 -27.37
CA GLU A 22 -14.53 -22.13 -26.43
C GLU A 22 -13.73 -20.99 -27.10
N ARG A 23 -12.66 -21.36 -27.82
CA ARG A 23 -11.83 -20.42 -28.57
C ARG A 23 -12.59 -19.62 -29.63
N THR A 24 -13.46 -20.27 -30.41
CA THR A 24 -14.25 -19.59 -31.46
C THR A 24 -15.26 -18.64 -30.85
N VAL A 25 -15.89 -19.01 -29.73
CA VAL A 25 -16.86 -18.16 -29.03
C VAL A 25 -16.15 -16.92 -28.45
N ASP A 26 -14.97 -17.09 -27.86
CA ASP A 26 -14.18 -15.97 -27.32
C ASP A 26 -13.75 -14.99 -28.42
N ILE A 27 -13.23 -15.48 -29.54
CA ILE A 27 -12.86 -14.65 -30.69
C ILE A 27 -14.07 -13.87 -31.21
N LEU A 28 -15.22 -14.52 -31.36
CA LEU A 28 -16.43 -13.85 -31.83
C LEU A 28 -16.98 -12.84 -30.82
N HIS A 29 -16.76 -13.06 -29.51
CA HIS A 29 -17.12 -12.11 -28.48
C HIS A 29 -16.25 -10.85 -28.54
N GLU A 30 -14.93 -11.01 -28.71
CA GLU A 30 -14.00 -9.88 -28.89
C GLU A 30 -14.34 -9.05 -30.14
N VAL A 31 -14.63 -9.73 -31.27
CA VAL A 31 -15.04 -9.05 -32.51
C VAL A 31 -16.38 -8.33 -32.34
N MET A 32 -17.32 -8.93 -31.59
CA MET A 32 -18.60 -8.29 -31.27
C MET A 32 -18.40 -6.99 -30.48
N GLU A 33 -17.60 -7.03 -29.41
CA GLU A 33 -17.32 -5.84 -28.59
C GLU A 33 -16.64 -4.74 -29.41
N TYR A 34 -15.62 -5.10 -30.20
CA TYR A 34 -14.93 -4.15 -31.06
C TYR A 34 -15.86 -3.54 -32.12
N ASN A 35 -16.74 -4.35 -32.72
CA ASN A 35 -17.69 -3.84 -33.69
C ASN A 35 -18.74 -2.92 -33.04
N GLU A 36 -19.24 -3.26 -31.85
CA GLU A 36 -20.19 -2.41 -31.13
C GLU A 36 -19.59 -1.07 -30.71
N GLU A 37 -18.31 -1.04 -30.33
CA GLU A 37 -17.59 0.20 -30.04
C GLU A 37 -17.44 1.05 -31.29
N ARG A 38 -16.97 0.45 -32.39
CA ARG A 38 -16.82 1.14 -33.68
C ARG A 38 -18.14 1.65 -34.25
N ASP A 39 -19.23 0.89 -34.11
CA ASP A 39 -20.57 1.32 -34.54
C ASP A 39 -21.05 2.54 -33.72
N LYS A 40 -20.72 2.62 -32.43
CA LYS A 40 -21.01 3.81 -31.60
C LYS A 40 -20.22 5.03 -32.09
N ASP A 41 -18.94 4.86 -32.39
CA ASP A 41 -18.10 5.95 -32.89
C ASP A 41 -18.62 6.50 -34.23
N VAL A 42 -19.00 5.60 -35.14
CA VAL A 42 -19.61 5.98 -36.43
C VAL A 42 -20.94 6.70 -36.21
N MET A 43 -21.77 6.24 -35.27
CA MET A 43 -23.01 6.93 -34.93
C MET A 43 -22.76 8.34 -34.38
N LEU A 44 -21.78 8.53 -33.49
CA LEU A 44 -21.41 9.84 -32.97
C LEU A 44 -20.95 10.78 -34.08
N LEU A 45 -20.15 10.28 -35.03
CA LEU A 45 -19.73 11.06 -36.19
C LEU A 45 -20.90 11.48 -37.07
N ILE A 46 -21.85 10.57 -37.33
CA ILE A 46 -23.07 10.90 -38.11
C ILE A 46 -23.88 11.98 -37.41
N GLU A 47 -24.03 11.91 -36.10
CA GLU A 47 -24.77 12.90 -35.32
C GLU A 47 -24.08 14.27 -35.32
N ASP A 48 -22.75 14.32 -35.15
CA ASP A 48 -21.97 15.55 -35.27
C ASP A 48 -22.11 16.19 -36.65
N MET A 49 -22.06 15.38 -37.72
CA MET A 49 -22.23 15.88 -39.09
C MET A 49 -23.63 16.43 -39.33
N LYS A 50 -24.67 15.82 -38.75
CA LYS A 50 -26.04 16.34 -38.82
C LYS A 50 -26.20 17.66 -38.06
N ASP A 51 -25.71 17.72 -36.82
CA ASP A 51 -25.74 18.95 -36.02
C ASP A 51 -25.02 20.09 -36.76
N ARG A 52 -23.85 19.81 -37.33
CA ARG A 52 -23.11 20.76 -38.16
C ARG A 52 -23.88 21.21 -39.39
N ALA A 53 -24.54 20.29 -40.11
CA ALA A 53 -25.38 20.64 -41.25
C ALA A 53 -26.51 21.58 -40.84
N THR A 54 -27.20 21.29 -39.73
CA THR A 54 -28.30 22.17 -39.24
C THR A 54 -27.81 23.55 -38.82
N LYS A 55 -26.58 23.66 -38.28
CA LYS A 55 -25.97 24.95 -37.94
C LYS A 55 -25.65 25.77 -39.19
N TYR A 56 -25.08 25.15 -40.22
CA TYR A 56 -24.80 25.83 -41.48
C TYR A 56 -26.09 26.25 -42.21
N GLU A 57 -27.14 25.43 -42.17
CA GLU A 57 -28.45 25.80 -42.70
C GLU A 57 -29.01 27.03 -41.96
N ALA A 58 -29.00 27.02 -40.63
CA ALA A 58 -29.47 28.16 -39.83
C ALA A 58 -28.62 29.43 -40.05
N GLU A 59 -27.30 29.29 -40.20
CA GLU A 59 -26.41 30.40 -40.53
C GLU A 59 -26.68 30.94 -41.94
N THR A 60 -26.96 30.07 -42.90
CA THR A 60 -27.35 30.47 -44.26
C THR A 60 -28.66 31.24 -44.25
N GLU A 61 -29.67 30.77 -43.53
CA GLU A 61 -30.95 31.47 -43.35
C GLU A 61 -30.76 32.83 -42.68
N TYR A 62 -29.94 32.90 -41.62
CA TYR A 62 -29.61 34.16 -40.94
C TYR A 62 -28.96 35.16 -41.89
N TRP A 63 -27.97 34.75 -42.68
CA TRP A 63 -27.33 35.65 -43.64
C TRP A 63 -28.25 36.05 -44.77
N GLN A 64 -29.10 35.15 -45.24
CA GLN A 64 -30.12 35.46 -46.24
C GLN A 64 -31.10 36.52 -45.74
N ASP A 65 -31.52 36.43 -44.47
CA ASP A 65 -32.38 37.43 -43.82
C ASP A 65 -31.67 38.79 -43.67
N VAL A 66 -30.42 38.80 -43.17
CA VAL A 66 -29.64 40.04 -43.03
C VAL A 66 -29.41 40.72 -44.38
N LEU A 67 -29.01 39.95 -45.41
CA LEU A 67 -28.77 40.50 -46.75
C LEU A 67 -30.07 40.96 -47.41
N GLY A 68 -31.14 40.17 -47.31
CA GLY A 68 -32.42 40.45 -47.92
C GLY A 68 -33.20 41.56 -47.20
N GLU A 69 -33.57 41.35 -45.94
CA GLU A 69 -34.46 42.25 -45.19
C GLU A 69 -33.74 43.51 -44.69
N SER A 70 -32.52 43.38 -44.18
CA SER A 70 -31.82 44.52 -43.56
C SER A 70 -31.05 45.38 -44.57
N LEU A 71 -30.48 44.77 -45.60
CA LEU A 71 -29.64 45.46 -46.59
C LEU A 71 -30.32 45.62 -47.96
N GLY A 72 -31.44 44.94 -48.22
CA GLY A 72 -32.17 45.03 -49.49
C GLY A 72 -31.44 44.36 -50.66
N LEU A 73 -30.45 43.53 -50.37
CA LEU A 73 -29.63 42.79 -51.33
C LEU A 73 -30.27 41.43 -51.60
N SER A 74 -31.39 41.45 -52.34
CA SER A 74 -32.02 40.24 -52.89
C SER A 74 -31.63 40.08 -54.35
N VAL A 75 -31.56 38.83 -54.81
CA VAL A 75 -31.29 38.50 -56.23
C VAL A 75 -32.31 39.18 -57.15
N ASP A 76 -33.54 39.39 -56.68
CA ASP A 76 -34.60 40.03 -57.45
C ASP A 76 -34.54 41.57 -57.44
N THR A 77 -33.77 42.17 -56.51
CA THR A 77 -33.67 43.63 -56.34
C THR A 77 -32.37 44.21 -56.88
N LEU A 78 -31.36 43.36 -57.12
CA LEU A 78 -30.07 43.75 -57.66
C LEU A 78 -30.15 44.03 -59.16
N SER A 79 -29.39 45.02 -59.64
CA SER A 79 -29.17 45.21 -61.07
C SER A 79 -28.27 44.11 -61.63
N GLU A 80 -28.34 43.88 -62.94
CA GLU A 80 -27.46 42.92 -63.64
C GLU A 80 -25.97 43.26 -63.43
N GLU A 81 -25.64 44.55 -63.40
CA GLU A 81 -24.29 45.06 -63.15
C GLU A 81 -23.83 44.78 -61.71
N ALA A 82 -24.67 45.05 -60.71
CA ALA A 82 -24.37 44.75 -59.31
C ALA A 82 -24.24 43.24 -59.04
N THR A 83 -25.01 42.42 -59.75
CA THR A 83 -24.90 40.96 -59.68
C THR A 83 -23.58 40.47 -60.28
N THR A 84 -23.16 41.09 -61.39
CA THR A 84 -21.86 40.79 -62.04
C THR A 84 -20.70 41.19 -61.12
N ASP A 85 -20.72 42.40 -60.55
CA ASP A 85 -19.68 42.86 -59.61
C ASP A 85 -19.57 41.95 -58.37
N LEU A 86 -20.70 41.46 -57.84
CA LEU A 86 -20.72 40.52 -56.73
C LEU A 86 -20.15 39.16 -57.13
N ASN A 87 -20.47 38.65 -58.32
CA ASN A 87 -19.90 37.41 -58.83
C ASN A 87 -18.39 37.54 -59.04
N ASP A 88 -17.92 38.63 -59.64
CA ASP A 88 -16.49 38.90 -59.83
C ASP A 88 -15.75 38.99 -58.50
N LEU A 89 -16.39 39.56 -57.47
CA LEU A 89 -15.85 39.60 -56.11
C LEU A 89 -15.77 38.22 -55.48
N VAL A 90 -16.81 37.38 -55.63
CA VAL A 90 -16.82 36.00 -55.14
C VAL A 90 -15.76 35.17 -55.87
N GLU A 91 -15.68 35.26 -57.20
CA GLU A 91 -14.66 34.58 -58.00
C GLU A 91 -13.24 35.03 -57.61
N SER A 92 -13.04 36.34 -57.42
CA SER A 92 -11.76 36.88 -56.94
C SER A 92 -11.42 36.37 -55.53
N ALA A 93 -12.40 36.28 -54.62
CA ALA A 93 -12.19 35.76 -53.28
C ALA A 93 -11.83 34.27 -53.29
N VAL A 94 -12.45 33.49 -54.18
CA VAL A 94 -12.13 32.06 -54.42
C VAL A 94 -10.74 31.91 -55.02
N GLU A 95 -10.38 32.71 -56.03
CA GLU A 95 -9.05 32.66 -56.67
C GLU A 95 -7.93 33.13 -55.74
N LEU A 96 -8.22 34.09 -54.86
CA LEU A 96 -7.29 34.61 -53.85
C LEU A 96 -7.29 33.79 -52.55
N GLU A 97 -8.08 32.72 -52.46
CA GLU A 97 -8.25 31.86 -51.27
C GLU A 97 -8.51 32.67 -49.98
N VAL A 98 -9.29 33.76 -50.09
CA VAL A 98 -9.54 34.68 -48.97
C VAL A 98 -10.52 34.00 -48.00
N GLU A 99 -9.94 33.32 -47.02
CA GLU A 99 -10.61 32.46 -46.03
C GLU A 99 -11.27 31.21 -46.61
N ASP A 100 -10.46 30.17 -46.83
CA ASP A 100 -10.97 28.81 -46.68
C ASP A 100 -11.32 28.58 -45.20
N THR A 101 -12.57 28.86 -44.85
CA THR A 101 -13.13 28.66 -43.51
C THR A 101 -12.97 27.20 -43.06
N SER A 102 -12.93 26.27 -44.01
CA SER A 102 -12.67 24.86 -43.74
C SER A 102 -11.22 24.63 -43.30
N LEU A 103 -10.24 25.23 -43.98
CA LEU A 103 -8.82 25.14 -43.64
C LEU A 103 -8.51 25.74 -42.27
N THR A 104 -9.05 26.93 -41.97
CA THR A 104 -8.89 27.57 -40.66
C THR A 104 -9.50 26.73 -39.54
N SER A 105 -10.68 26.15 -39.79
CA SER A 105 -11.33 25.23 -38.85
C SER A 105 -10.50 23.95 -38.63
N PHE A 106 -9.91 23.38 -39.68
CA PHE A 106 -9.01 22.24 -39.59
C PHE A 106 -7.76 22.55 -38.75
N TYR A 107 -7.12 23.70 -38.94
CA TYR A 107 -5.97 24.10 -38.13
C TYR A 107 -6.31 24.26 -36.65
N SER A 108 -7.47 24.85 -36.33
CA SER A 108 -7.96 24.93 -34.95
C SER A 108 -8.21 23.55 -34.34
N ALA A 109 -8.81 22.62 -35.09
CA ALA A 109 -9.02 21.24 -34.64
C ALA A 109 -7.70 20.51 -34.39
N ILE A 110 -6.74 20.62 -35.32
CA ILE A 110 -5.39 20.04 -35.18
C ILE A 110 -4.69 20.58 -33.94
N ASN A 111 -4.75 21.89 -33.71
CA ASN A 111 -4.15 22.52 -32.53
C ASN A 111 -4.81 22.07 -31.23
N HIS A 112 -6.15 21.98 -31.21
CA HIS A 112 -6.88 21.47 -30.05
C HIS A 112 -6.50 20.01 -29.73
N MET A 113 -6.54 19.13 -30.74
CA MET A 113 -6.15 17.72 -30.58
C MET A 113 -4.69 17.58 -30.14
N SER A 114 -3.79 18.38 -30.72
CA SER A 114 -2.37 18.38 -30.34
C SER A 114 -2.19 18.79 -28.87
N SER A 115 -2.91 19.83 -28.43
CA SER A 115 -2.89 20.27 -27.03
C SER A 115 -3.39 19.17 -26.08
N GLU A 116 -4.51 18.52 -26.40
CA GLU A 116 -5.05 17.42 -25.60
C GLU A 116 -4.12 16.20 -25.56
N LEU A 117 -3.46 15.88 -26.68
CA LEU A 117 -2.45 14.84 -26.76
C LEU A 117 -1.28 15.12 -25.82
N TYR A 118 -0.73 16.35 -25.83
CA TYR A 118 0.37 16.73 -24.93
C TYR A 118 -0.05 16.69 -23.45
N LYS A 119 -1.25 17.18 -23.12
CA LYS A 119 -1.78 17.10 -21.74
C LYS A 119 -1.93 15.65 -21.29
N THR A 120 -2.46 14.78 -22.15
CA THR A 120 -2.65 13.36 -21.86
C THR A 120 -1.30 12.67 -21.67
N LYS A 121 -0.34 12.94 -22.56
CA LYS A 121 1.03 12.42 -22.45
C LYS A 121 1.70 12.83 -21.14
N SER A 122 1.63 14.11 -20.79
CA SER A 122 2.21 14.61 -19.53
C SER A 122 1.58 13.96 -18.30
N LYS A 123 0.25 13.77 -18.27
CA LYS A 123 -0.43 13.02 -17.20
C LYS A 123 0.01 11.56 -17.16
N ASN A 124 0.22 10.93 -18.30
CA ASN A 124 0.68 9.55 -18.37
C ASN A 124 2.11 9.40 -17.80
N GLU A 125 3.03 10.30 -18.17
CA GLU A 125 4.39 10.36 -17.61
C GLU A 125 4.36 10.55 -16.08
N GLU A 126 3.49 11.42 -15.56
CA GLU A 126 3.30 11.60 -14.11
C GLU A 126 2.77 10.32 -13.43
N MET A 127 1.81 9.64 -14.05
CA MET A 127 1.28 8.38 -13.52
C MET A 127 2.33 7.27 -13.52
N GLU A 128 3.12 7.13 -14.59
CA GLU A 128 4.23 6.17 -14.65
C GLU A 128 5.27 6.44 -13.56
N TRP A 129 5.61 7.71 -13.31
CA TRP A 129 6.50 8.08 -12.21
C TRP A 129 5.93 7.71 -10.84
N LYS A 130 4.63 7.96 -10.60
CA LYS A 130 3.95 7.56 -9.35
C LYS A 130 3.93 6.05 -9.20
N LEU A 131 3.62 5.32 -10.28
CA LEU A 131 3.56 3.86 -10.28
C LEU A 131 4.93 3.26 -9.96
N THR A 132 5.99 3.69 -10.63
CA THR A 132 7.35 3.22 -10.34
C THR A 132 7.79 3.53 -8.91
N THR A 133 7.42 4.68 -8.37
CA THR A 133 7.69 5.05 -6.98
C THR A 133 6.93 4.15 -5.99
N LEU A 134 5.64 3.89 -6.24
CA LEU A 134 4.83 2.99 -5.42
C LEU A 134 5.34 1.56 -5.47
N THR A 135 5.72 1.06 -6.65
CA THR A 135 6.32 -0.27 -6.79
C THR A 135 7.59 -0.41 -5.97
N LYS A 136 8.49 0.59 -5.99
CA LYS A 136 9.70 0.57 -5.15
C LYS A 136 9.37 0.51 -3.65
N LYS A 137 8.39 1.31 -3.20
CA LYS A 137 7.94 1.30 -1.79
C LYS A 137 7.32 -0.04 -1.41
N LEU A 138 6.50 -0.61 -2.29
CA LEU A 138 5.87 -1.91 -2.07
C LEU A 138 6.91 -3.02 -1.96
N THR A 139 7.90 -3.04 -2.86
CA THR A 139 9.01 -4.01 -2.78
C THR A 139 9.76 -3.90 -1.45
N LEU A 140 10.07 -2.69 -0.99
CA LEU A 140 10.71 -2.48 0.32
C LEU A 140 9.83 -3.00 1.47
N ALA A 141 8.53 -2.70 1.45
CA ALA A 141 7.59 -3.17 2.47
C ALA A 141 7.52 -4.70 2.52
N VAL A 142 7.41 -5.36 1.36
CA VAL A 142 7.37 -6.83 1.27
C VAL A 142 8.68 -7.46 1.75
N THR A 143 9.83 -6.86 1.44
CA THR A 143 11.11 -7.36 1.97
C THR A 143 11.22 -7.22 3.49
N LEU A 144 10.69 -6.12 4.05
CA LEU A 144 10.66 -5.91 5.50
C LEU A 144 9.69 -6.87 6.19
N GLU A 145 8.52 -7.10 5.61
CA GLU A 145 7.53 -8.06 6.11
C GLU A 145 8.14 -9.46 6.22
N LYS A 146 8.83 -9.93 5.18
CA LYS A 146 9.53 -11.21 5.19
C LYS A 146 10.59 -11.29 6.29
N GLN A 147 11.36 -10.21 6.50
CA GLN A 147 12.35 -10.17 7.57
C GLN A 147 11.70 -10.28 8.96
N LEU A 148 10.59 -9.56 9.17
CA LEU A 148 9.85 -9.62 10.43
C LEU A 148 9.26 -11.01 10.68
N GLU A 149 8.77 -11.69 9.64
CA GLU A 149 8.28 -13.06 9.76
C GLU A 149 9.39 -14.04 10.17
N GLU A 150 10.59 -13.91 9.58
CA GLU A 150 11.77 -14.70 9.97
C GLU A 150 12.19 -14.42 11.42
N ASP A 151 12.14 -13.15 11.86
CA ASP A 151 12.52 -12.78 13.21
C ASP A 151 11.49 -13.25 14.25
N ILE A 152 10.19 -13.19 13.95
CA ILE A 152 9.14 -13.80 14.78
C ILE A 152 9.37 -15.29 14.94
N LYS A 153 9.73 -15.99 13.85
CA LYS A 153 10.03 -17.42 13.90
C LYS A 153 11.21 -17.72 14.84
N LYS A 154 12.32 -16.99 14.71
CA LYS A 154 13.49 -17.15 15.59
C LYS A 154 13.15 -16.88 17.06
N ILE A 155 12.38 -15.83 17.33
CA ILE A 155 11.94 -15.48 18.68
C ILE A 155 11.12 -16.62 19.28
N ASN A 156 10.13 -17.15 18.54
CA ASN A 156 9.32 -18.28 19.00
C ASN A 156 10.16 -19.53 19.31
N GLU A 157 11.14 -19.86 18.46
CA GLU A 157 12.05 -20.98 18.69
C GLU A 157 12.88 -20.78 19.97
N SER A 158 13.43 -19.58 20.18
CA SER A 158 14.18 -19.25 21.40
C SER A 158 13.31 -19.26 22.65
N GLN A 159 12.07 -18.78 22.55
CA GLN A 159 11.12 -18.74 23.66
C GLN A 159 10.73 -20.15 24.11
N GLU A 160 10.51 -21.08 23.18
CA GLU A 160 10.19 -22.46 23.53
C GLU A 160 11.37 -23.16 24.22
N ALA A 161 12.60 -22.90 23.74
CA ALA A 161 13.82 -23.41 24.39
C ALA A 161 13.98 -22.86 25.81
N GLU A 162 13.82 -21.54 25.99
CA GLU A 162 13.90 -20.88 27.30
C GLU A 162 12.81 -21.38 28.26
N LYS A 163 11.59 -21.58 27.77
CA LYS A 163 10.49 -22.15 28.55
C LYS A 163 10.80 -23.57 29.03
N SER A 164 11.36 -24.43 28.16
CA SER A 164 11.79 -25.78 28.54
C SER A 164 12.91 -25.76 29.58
N MET A 165 13.86 -24.82 29.47
CA MET A 165 14.92 -24.62 30.46
C MET A 165 14.35 -24.18 31.80
N ALA A 166 13.50 -23.14 31.80
CA ALA A 166 12.85 -22.63 33.00
C ALA A 166 12.00 -23.69 33.71
N GLU A 167 11.30 -24.54 32.95
CA GLU A 167 10.54 -25.67 33.53
C GLU A 167 11.47 -26.70 34.20
N THR A 168 12.63 -26.97 33.59
CA THR A 168 13.65 -27.88 34.16
C THR A 168 14.27 -27.28 35.43
N GLU A 169 14.61 -25.99 35.41
CA GLU A 169 15.11 -25.28 36.58
C GLU A 169 14.08 -25.23 37.72
N SER A 170 12.80 -25.00 37.39
CA SER A 170 11.71 -25.06 38.37
C SER A 170 11.59 -26.44 39.01
N LYS A 171 11.65 -27.52 38.21
CA LYS A 171 11.64 -28.90 38.75
C LYS A 171 12.84 -29.14 39.65
N ASN A 172 14.03 -28.72 39.25
CA ASN A 172 15.24 -28.83 40.06
C ASN A 172 15.14 -28.06 41.38
N LEU A 173 14.59 -26.84 41.36
CA LEU A 173 14.37 -26.04 42.56
C LEU A 173 13.44 -26.76 43.56
N THR A 174 12.30 -27.28 43.07
CA THR A 174 11.35 -28.02 43.94
C THR A 174 11.97 -29.29 44.54
N PHE A 175 12.80 -30.01 43.76
CA PHE A 175 13.53 -31.16 44.25
C PHE A 175 14.55 -30.77 45.34
N LEU A 176 15.32 -29.71 45.12
CA LEU A 176 16.30 -29.22 46.10
C LEU A 176 15.61 -28.76 47.39
N GLU A 177 14.45 -28.11 47.29
CA GLU A 177 13.68 -27.70 48.46
C GLU A 177 13.18 -28.90 49.27
N TYR A 178 12.64 -29.93 48.59
CA TYR A 178 12.22 -31.17 49.24
C TYR A 178 13.41 -31.87 49.92
N LYS A 179 14.55 -31.98 49.22
CA LYS A 179 15.76 -32.62 49.74
C LYS A 179 16.36 -31.85 50.92
N SER A 180 16.30 -30.52 50.91
CA SER A 180 16.72 -29.68 52.03
C SER A 180 15.87 -29.96 53.28
N LYS A 181 14.54 -30.05 53.12
CA LYS A 181 13.62 -30.41 54.21
C LYS A 181 13.89 -31.82 54.76
N ASP A 182 14.07 -32.82 53.90
CA ASP A 182 14.43 -34.19 54.29
C ASP A 182 15.76 -34.26 55.07
N LEU A 183 16.80 -33.58 54.58
CA LEU A 183 18.08 -33.51 55.28
C LEU A 183 17.96 -32.83 56.64
N LYS A 184 17.18 -31.74 56.73
CA LYS A 184 16.94 -31.06 58.00
C LYS A 184 16.26 -31.98 59.03
N LEU A 185 15.28 -32.77 58.59
CA LEU A 185 14.64 -33.78 59.45
C LEU A 185 15.62 -34.86 59.91
N LYS A 186 16.46 -35.37 59.00
CA LYS A 186 17.49 -36.38 59.32
C LYS A 186 18.56 -35.87 60.28
N ILE A 187 18.99 -34.62 60.11
CA ILE A 187 19.93 -33.96 61.02
C ILE A 187 19.31 -33.86 62.42
N SER A 188 18.09 -33.32 62.53
CA SER A 188 17.38 -33.22 63.81
C SER A 188 17.24 -34.59 64.50
N HIS A 189 16.88 -35.63 63.75
CA HIS A 189 16.78 -36.98 64.30
C HIS A 189 18.12 -37.54 64.79
N ALA A 190 19.19 -37.35 64.01
CA ALA A 190 20.53 -37.80 64.41
C ALA A 190 21.07 -37.02 65.62
N GLU A 191 20.77 -35.72 65.72
CA GLU A 191 21.07 -34.90 66.89
C GLU A 191 20.32 -35.42 68.13
N ASP A 192 19.03 -35.72 68.01
CA ASP A 192 18.23 -36.31 69.09
C ASP A 192 18.79 -37.67 69.54
N GLU A 193 19.21 -38.53 68.59
CA GLU A 193 19.87 -39.82 68.89
C GLU A 193 21.21 -39.65 69.61
N LEU A 194 22.03 -38.68 69.19
CA LEU A 194 23.32 -38.38 69.83
C LEU A 194 23.13 -37.87 71.26
N ILE A 195 22.15 -36.99 71.48
CA ILE A 195 21.78 -36.52 72.82
C ILE A 195 21.31 -37.70 73.68
N ALA A 196 20.48 -38.60 73.13
CA ALA A 196 20.01 -39.80 73.85
C ALA A 196 21.15 -40.77 74.21
N MET A 197 22.23 -40.83 73.41
CA MET A 197 23.45 -41.59 73.70
C MET A 197 24.39 -40.93 74.71
N GLY A 198 24.05 -39.74 75.22
CA GLY A 198 24.78 -39.06 76.29
C GLY A 198 25.72 -37.94 75.82
N LEU A 199 25.55 -37.41 74.60
CA LEU A 199 26.24 -36.20 74.16
C LEU A 199 25.70 -34.98 74.93
N GLU A 200 26.58 -34.25 75.63
CA GLU A 200 26.19 -32.99 76.28
C GLU A 200 25.96 -31.87 75.25
N PRO A 201 24.87 -31.09 75.35
CA PRO A 201 24.57 -29.99 74.43
C PRO A 201 25.67 -28.92 74.33
N SER A 202 26.48 -28.76 75.38
CA SER A 202 27.63 -27.83 75.45
C SER A 202 28.76 -28.16 74.49
N LEU A 203 28.83 -29.41 74.01
CA LEU A 203 29.86 -29.89 73.07
C LEU A 203 29.42 -29.82 71.61
N VAL A 204 28.21 -29.33 71.33
CA VAL A 204 27.70 -29.15 69.97
C VAL A 204 28.40 -27.95 69.32
N HIS A 205 28.68 -28.04 68.02
CA HIS A 205 29.48 -27.04 67.30
C HIS A 205 28.92 -25.62 67.45
N GLU A 206 27.60 -25.44 67.40
CA GLU A 206 26.95 -24.14 67.56
C GLU A 206 27.25 -23.49 68.93
N GLU A 207 27.09 -24.25 70.02
CA GLU A 207 27.41 -23.80 71.38
C GLU A 207 28.92 -23.59 71.57
N LEU A 208 29.75 -24.42 70.94
CA LEU A 208 31.22 -24.29 71.01
C LEU A 208 31.71 -23.03 70.28
N VAL A 209 31.14 -22.74 69.11
CA VAL A 209 31.43 -21.52 68.33
C VAL A 209 30.97 -20.29 69.10
N LYS A 210 29.74 -20.29 69.63
CA LYS A 210 29.23 -19.19 70.44
C LYS A 210 30.11 -18.93 71.68
N SER A 211 30.49 -19.99 72.38
CA SER A 211 31.41 -19.90 73.52
C SER A 211 32.79 -19.35 73.12
N SER A 212 33.31 -19.77 71.95
CA SER A 212 34.56 -19.25 71.40
C SER A 212 34.47 -17.78 71.01
N GLU A 213 33.35 -17.35 70.41
CA GLU A 213 33.09 -15.96 70.04
C GLU A 213 32.96 -15.08 71.29
N GLU A 214 32.27 -15.56 72.34
CA GLU A 214 32.17 -14.89 73.63
C GLU A 214 33.55 -14.74 74.30
N VAL A 215 34.37 -15.81 74.31
CA VAL A 215 35.75 -15.75 74.83
C VAL A 215 36.59 -14.76 74.03
N ALA A 216 36.48 -14.74 72.71
CA ALA A 216 37.20 -13.79 71.86
C ALA A 216 36.77 -12.34 72.12
N ALA A 217 35.47 -12.09 72.31
CA ALA A 217 34.93 -10.78 72.68
C ALA A 217 35.45 -10.32 74.05
N LEU A 218 35.39 -11.19 75.06
CA LEU A 218 35.91 -10.90 76.42
C LEU A 218 37.41 -10.65 76.42
N LEU A 219 38.20 -11.42 75.65
CA LEU A 219 39.64 -11.17 75.50
C LEU A 219 39.90 -9.78 74.89
N LYS A 220 39.10 -9.36 73.91
CA LYS A 220 39.20 -8.04 73.31
C LYS A 220 38.85 -6.91 74.29
N GLU A 221 37.93 -7.14 75.22
CA GLU A 221 37.59 -6.21 76.30
C GLU A 221 38.64 -6.18 77.43
N ILE A 222 39.28 -7.32 77.72
CA ILE A 222 40.32 -7.43 78.76
C ILE A 222 41.66 -6.86 78.29
N GLU A 223 41.96 -6.86 76.99
CA GLU A 223 43.20 -6.33 76.39
C GLU A 223 43.50 -4.86 76.81
N PRO A 224 42.56 -3.88 76.69
CA PRO A 224 42.78 -2.52 77.16
C PRO A 224 42.84 -2.42 78.70
N LEU A 225 42.05 -3.20 79.43
CA LEU A 225 42.04 -3.20 80.90
C LEU A 225 43.36 -3.74 81.48
N LYS A 226 43.98 -4.74 80.83
CA LYS A 226 45.33 -5.21 81.16
C LYS A 226 46.40 -4.15 80.90
N LYS A 227 46.28 -3.38 79.80
CA LYS A 227 47.19 -2.26 79.53
C LYS A 227 47.05 -1.16 80.57
N GLU A 228 45.84 -0.88 81.03
CA GLU A 228 45.58 0.07 82.10
C GLU A 228 46.15 -0.43 83.44
N LEU A 229 45.91 -1.69 83.81
CA LEU A 229 46.46 -2.29 85.04
C LEU A 229 48.00 -2.31 85.03
N ALA A 230 48.62 -2.62 83.88
CA ALA A 230 50.07 -2.54 83.72
C ALA A 230 50.58 -1.12 83.94
N SER A 231 49.85 -0.09 83.46
CA SER A 231 50.20 1.31 83.72
C SER A 231 50.07 1.71 85.20
N TYR A 232 49.17 1.07 85.96
CA TYR A 232 49.06 1.28 87.41
C TYR A 232 50.12 0.53 88.23
N HIS A 233 50.68 -0.57 87.72
CA HIS A 233 51.80 -1.29 88.35
C HIS A 233 53.17 -0.63 88.14
N ASP A 234 53.27 0.33 87.22
CA ASP A 234 54.47 1.13 86.94
C ASP A 234 54.51 2.48 87.69
N LEU A 235 53.58 2.73 88.62
CA LEU A 235 53.62 3.89 89.51
C LEU A 235 54.42 3.58 90.80
N PRO A 236 55.33 4.49 91.23
CA PRO A 236 56.28 4.28 92.33
C PRO A 236 55.65 4.24 93.73
#